data_AF-A0AAU9DZQ2-F1
#
_entry.id   AF-A0AAU9DZQ2-F1
#
_cell.length_a   1.000
_cell.length_b   1.000
_cell.length_c   1.000
_cell.angle_alpha   90.00
_cell.angle_beta   90.00
_cell.angle_gamma   90.00
#
_symmetry.space_group_name_H-M   'P 1'
#
loop_
_entity.id
_entity.type
_entity.pdbx_description
1 polymer ?
#
loop_
_entity_poly.entity_id
_entity_poly.type
_entity_poly.pdbx_seq_one_letter_code
_entity_poly.pdbx_strand_id
1 'polypeptide(L)'
;MIIKNDYRNTSYTLVDFSIDDKKEKFMKEFRKKHKRAKNVYTIVKEKQNEFNRPFREIYNNRCVYCGVTNQIITDSNFEVDHIFPKSKEGETSINVNGIDNIASACKTCNRGKSDYTCKDENFDKINPDKNFLPHIFFREKDYSIQIKTDYILNDDIKALYNALEFGTQLRRIDYLVMQLKDFCEKYSEESIIEKMNKIISKLEQNRREIY
;
A
#
# COMPACT_ATOMS: atom_id res chain seq x y z
N MET A 1 -4.65 0.07 -15.74
CA MET A 1 -5.32 1.33 -16.17
C MET A 1 -5.25 2.28 -15.01
N ILE A 2 -4.61 3.44 -15.20
CA ILE A 2 -4.43 4.44 -14.16
C ILE A 2 -5.79 5.03 -13.77
N ILE A 3 -6.20 4.87 -12.51
CA ILE A 3 -7.37 5.53 -11.94
C ILE A 3 -6.93 6.93 -11.49
N LYS A 4 -7.41 7.97 -12.18
CA LYS A 4 -6.99 9.37 -11.94
C LYS A 4 -7.22 9.85 -10.50
N ASN A 5 -8.23 9.33 -9.81
CA ASN A 5 -8.61 9.74 -8.46
C ASN A 5 -8.31 8.65 -7.41
N ASP A 6 -7.25 7.87 -7.61
CA ASP A 6 -6.77 6.93 -6.60
C ASP A 6 -6.20 7.69 -5.38
N TYR A 7 -6.79 7.49 -4.21
CA TYR A 7 -6.39 8.15 -2.96
C TYR A 7 -4.95 7.85 -2.52
N ARG A 8 -4.32 6.82 -3.10
CA ARG A 8 -2.93 6.43 -2.85
C ARG A 8 -1.93 7.26 -3.68
N ASN A 9 -2.41 7.93 -4.73
CA ASN A 9 -1.62 8.81 -5.59
C ASN A 9 -1.67 10.25 -5.09
N THR A 10 -0.61 11.00 -5.33
CA THR A 10 -0.60 12.44 -5.08
C THR A 10 -1.05 13.18 -6.35
N SER A 11 -1.39 14.46 -6.22
CA SER A 11 -1.69 15.31 -7.39
C SER A 11 -0.51 15.51 -8.36
N TYR A 12 0.71 15.13 -7.99
CA TYR A 12 1.91 15.30 -8.83
C TYR A 12 2.43 13.98 -9.40
N THR A 13 2.21 12.86 -8.71
CA THR A 13 2.69 11.54 -9.11
C THR A 13 1.55 10.53 -9.17
N LEU A 14 1.20 10.09 -10.38
CA LEU A 14 0.21 9.06 -10.65
C LEU A 14 0.91 7.73 -10.96
N VAL A 15 0.60 6.68 -10.21
CA VAL A 15 1.06 5.32 -10.52
C VAL A 15 -0.10 4.37 -10.81
N ASP A 16 0.18 3.33 -11.60
CA ASP A 16 -0.78 2.27 -11.90
C ASP A 16 -0.74 1.18 -10.81
N PHE A 17 -1.91 0.84 -10.28
CA PHE A 17 -2.16 -0.25 -9.34
C PHE A 17 -2.90 -1.43 -10.01
N SER A 18 -2.87 -1.54 -11.34
CA SER A 18 -3.13 -2.82 -12.02
C SER A 18 -1.96 -3.78 -11.77
N ILE A 19 -2.23 -4.84 -11.00
CA ILE A 19 -1.19 -5.71 -10.43
C ILE A 19 -0.98 -7.01 -11.22
N ASP A 20 -2.01 -7.55 -11.87
CA ASP A 20 -1.99 -8.89 -12.48
C ASP A 20 -0.79 -9.10 -13.43
N ASP A 21 -0.63 -8.24 -14.45
CA ASP A 21 0.49 -8.34 -15.40
C ASP A 21 1.87 -8.19 -14.72
N LYS A 22 1.95 -7.33 -13.69
CA LYS A 22 3.19 -7.10 -12.94
C LYS A 22 3.58 -8.33 -12.11
N LYS A 23 2.60 -8.98 -11.47
CA LYS A 23 2.78 -10.25 -10.76
C LYS A 23 3.16 -11.37 -11.72
N GLU A 24 2.54 -11.45 -12.90
CA GLU A 24 2.90 -12.43 -13.91
C GLU A 24 4.36 -12.26 -14.36
N LYS A 25 4.77 -11.02 -14.66
CA LYS A 25 6.16 -10.70 -15.02
C LYS A 25 7.14 -11.05 -13.90
N PHE A 26 6.81 -10.69 -12.65
CA PHE A 26 7.60 -11.06 -11.49
C PHE A 26 7.76 -12.58 -11.37
N MET A 27 6.66 -13.33 -11.52
CA MET A 27 6.67 -14.79 -11.40
C MET A 27 7.45 -15.48 -12.51
N LYS A 28 7.49 -14.92 -13.73
CA LYS A 28 8.35 -15.42 -14.82
C LYS A 28 9.82 -15.38 -14.40
N GLU A 29 10.29 -14.27 -13.83
CA GLU A 29 11.67 -14.16 -13.33
C GLU A 29 11.92 -15.03 -12.09
N PHE A 30 10.99 -15.00 -11.13
CA PHE A 30 11.07 -15.82 -9.92
C PHE A 30 11.21 -17.32 -10.23
N ARG A 31 10.42 -17.83 -11.19
CA ARG A 31 10.44 -19.25 -11.58
C ARG A 31 11.71 -19.67 -12.30
N LYS A 32 12.51 -18.75 -12.86
CA LYS A 32 13.83 -19.11 -13.42
C LYS A 32 14.75 -19.69 -12.33
N LYS A 33 14.68 -19.16 -11.10
CA LYS A 33 15.48 -19.60 -9.94
C LYS A 33 14.72 -20.57 -9.02
N HIS A 34 13.40 -20.43 -8.92
CA HIS A 34 12.56 -21.19 -7.98
C HIS A 34 11.47 -21.98 -8.71
N LYS A 35 11.86 -22.82 -9.68
CA LYS A 35 10.94 -23.57 -10.58
C LYS A 35 9.79 -24.31 -9.89
N ARG A 36 10.01 -24.83 -8.67
CA ARG A 36 9.06 -25.66 -7.92
C ARG A 36 8.54 -25.02 -6.62
N ALA A 37 8.90 -23.76 -6.34
CA ALA A 37 8.51 -23.12 -5.09
C ALA A 37 7.00 -22.85 -5.07
N LYS A 38 6.30 -23.47 -4.12
CA LYS A 38 4.87 -23.21 -3.86
C LYS A 38 4.65 -22.06 -2.87
N ASN A 39 5.63 -21.82 -2.00
CA ASN A 39 5.62 -20.77 -0.98
C ASN A 39 6.47 -19.59 -1.46
N VAL A 40 5.84 -18.67 -2.21
CA VAL A 40 6.49 -17.47 -2.70
C VAL A 40 6.80 -16.53 -1.53
N TYR A 41 5.85 -16.43 -0.59
CA TYR A 41 5.96 -15.62 0.62
C TYR A 41 7.28 -15.79 1.37
N THR A 42 7.71 -17.04 1.64
CA THR A 42 8.93 -17.31 2.42
C THR A 42 10.20 -16.75 1.78
N ILE A 43 10.22 -16.57 0.47
CA ILE A 43 11.37 -16.03 -0.25
C ILE A 43 11.28 -14.51 -0.30
N VAL A 44 10.11 -13.97 -0.68
CA VAL A 44 9.95 -12.53 -0.88
C VAL A 44 9.87 -11.74 0.43
N LYS A 45 9.52 -12.36 1.56
CA LYS A 45 9.49 -11.70 2.87
C LYS A 45 10.88 -11.32 3.38
N GLU A 46 11.91 -12.05 2.95
CA GLU A 46 13.28 -11.89 3.43
C GLU A 46 13.92 -10.66 2.81
N LYS A 47 14.22 -9.64 3.62
CA LYS A 47 14.65 -8.32 3.12
C LYS A 47 15.95 -8.35 2.32
N GLN A 48 16.86 -9.27 2.65
CA GLN A 48 18.13 -9.44 1.96
C GLN A 48 18.03 -10.32 0.71
N ASN A 49 16.85 -10.92 0.46
CA ASN A 49 16.64 -11.72 -0.72
C ASN A 49 16.47 -10.83 -1.95
N GLU A 50 17.08 -11.25 -3.07
CA GLU A 50 17.04 -10.51 -4.33
C GLU A 50 15.63 -10.27 -4.88
N PHE A 51 14.64 -11.06 -4.48
CA PHE A 51 13.24 -10.92 -4.92
C PHE A 51 12.41 -9.97 -4.06
N ASN A 52 12.88 -9.57 -2.88
CA ASN A 52 12.12 -8.72 -1.97
C ASN A 52 11.92 -7.29 -2.52
N ARG A 53 12.97 -6.69 -3.09
CA ARG A 53 12.87 -5.38 -3.75
C ARG A 53 12.02 -5.43 -5.03
N PRO A 54 12.26 -6.34 -6.00
CA PRO A 54 11.40 -6.49 -7.17
C PRO A 54 9.92 -6.74 -6.81
N PHE A 55 9.64 -7.45 -5.71
CA PHE A 55 8.28 -7.64 -5.23
C PHE A 55 7.64 -6.32 -4.75
N ARG A 56 8.37 -5.45 -4.04
CA ARG A 56 7.86 -4.11 -3.70
C ARG A 56 7.64 -3.23 -4.93
N GLU A 57 8.47 -3.37 -5.96
CA GLU A 57 8.38 -2.58 -7.18
C GLU A 57 7.10 -2.90 -8.00
N ILE A 58 6.51 -4.09 -7.85
CA ILE A 58 5.15 -4.41 -8.37
C ILE A 58 4.15 -3.34 -7.93
N TYR A 59 4.28 -2.88 -6.68
CA TYR A 59 3.42 -1.90 -6.02
C TYR A 59 4.02 -0.49 -6.02
N ASN A 60 4.98 -0.23 -6.92
CA ASN A 60 5.64 1.07 -7.06
C ASN A 60 6.34 1.55 -5.76
N ASN A 61 6.83 0.61 -4.93
CA ASN A 61 7.39 0.89 -3.60
C ASN A 61 6.42 1.65 -2.67
N ARG A 62 5.12 1.39 -2.83
CA ARG A 62 4.03 1.96 -2.02
C ARG A 62 3.32 0.87 -1.24
N CYS A 63 2.76 1.25 -0.10
CA CYS A 63 1.85 0.39 0.61
C CYS A 63 0.57 0.26 -0.21
N VAL A 64 0.15 -0.98 -0.48
CA VAL A 64 -1.05 -1.24 -1.27
C VAL A 64 -2.34 -0.66 -0.69
N TYR A 65 -2.39 -0.48 0.63
CA TYR A 65 -3.53 0.07 1.35
C TYR A 65 -3.44 1.59 1.46
N CYS A 66 -2.51 2.15 2.23
CA CYS A 66 -2.51 3.60 2.48
C CYS A 66 -1.79 4.44 1.42
N GLY A 67 -1.04 3.81 0.51
CA GLY A 67 -0.26 4.50 -0.52
C GLY A 67 1.09 5.07 -0.07
N VAL A 68 1.43 5.00 1.23
CA VAL A 68 2.70 5.54 1.74
C VAL A 68 3.89 4.93 1.01
N THR A 69 4.84 5.77 0.59
CA THR A 69 6.03 5.38 -0.17
C THR A 69 7.24 5.16 0.73
N ASN A 70 8.28 4.54 0.17
CA ASN A 70 9.58 4.46 0.80
C ASN A 70 10.34 5.81 0.88
N GLN A 71 9.80 6.88 0.27
CA GLN A 71 10.31 8.24 0.49
C GLN A 71 9.91 8.77 1.88
N ILE A 72 8.86 8.21 2.51
CA ILE A 72 8.34 8.66 3.81
C ILE A 72 8.73 7.72 4.93
N ILE A 73 8.66 6.41 4.67
CA ILE A 73 9.05 5.37 5.62
C ILE A 73 10.19 4.56 5.04
N THR A 74 11.09 4.07 5.88
CA THR A 74 12.18 3.21 5.42
C THR A 74 11.67 1.89 4.85
N ASP A 75 12.44 1.27 3.95
CA ASP A 75 12.18 -0.10 3.43
C ASP A 75 11.99 -1.12 4.57
N SER A 76 12.62 -0.90 5.72
CA SER A 76 12.46 -1.75 6.90
C SER A 76 11.05 -1.70 7.52
N ASN A 77 10.23 -0.72 7.16
CA ASN A 77 8.84 -0.56 7.57
C ASN A 77 7.83 -1.10 6.56
N PHE A 78 8.30 -1.72 5.47
CA PHE A 78 7.48 -2.56 4.61
C PHE A 78 7.57 -4.02 5.03
N GLU A 79 6.44 -4.71 4.92
CA GLU A 79 6.25 -6.14 5.14
C GLU A 79 5.46 -6.74 3.97
N VAL A 80 5.57 -8.06 3.81
CA VAL A 80 4.73 -8.81 2.87
C VAL A 80 3.50 -9.25 3.63
N ASP A 81 2.35 -8.68 3.28
CA ASP A 81 1.05 -8.97 3.88
C ASP A 81 0.38 -10.14 3.15
N HIS A 82 -0.45 -10.88 3.90
CA HIS A 82 -1.38 -11.88 3.39
C HIS A 82 -2.76 -11.24 3.26
N ILE A 83 -3.24 -11.07 2.03
CA ILE A 83 -4.54 -10.43 1.74
C ILE A 83 -5.65 -11.22 2.42
N PHE A 84 -5.76 -12.52 2.11
CA PHE A 84 -6.46 -13.48 2.94
C PHE A 84 -5.54 -13.96 4.06
N PRO A 85 -5.91 -13.75 5.35
CA PRO A 85 -5.03 -14.03 6.48
C PRO A 85 -4.54 -15.46 6.56
N LYS A 86 -3.25 -15.62 6.87
CA LYS A 86 -2.66 -16.94 7.07
C LYS A 86 -3.26 -17.70 8.26
N SER A 87 -3.70 -17.00 9.31
CA SER A 87 -4.37 -17.61 10.46
C SER A 87 -5.66 -18.36 10.09
N LYS A 88 -6.22 -18.11 8.91
CA LYS A 88 -7.47 -18.67 8.41
C LYS A 88 -7.27 -19.61 7.22
N GLU A 89 -6.05 -20.13 6.97
CA GLU A 89 -5.71 -20.93 5.78
C GLU A 89 -6.66 -22.12 5.49
N GLY A 90 -7.33 -22.68 6.50
CA GLY A 90 -8.33 -23.74 6.33
C GLY A 90 -9.73 -23.29 5.89
N GLU A 91 -9.99 -21.98 5.84
CA GLU A 91 -11.28 -21.38 5.46
C GLU A 91 -11.33 -20.98 3.97
N THR A 92 -10.26 -21.23 3.21
CA THR A 92 -10.16 -20.84 1.79
C THR A 92 -9.50 -21.93 0.95
N SER A 93 -9.82 -21.96 -0.34
CA SER A 93 -9.10 -22.77 -1.34
C SER A 93 -7.89 -22.04 -1.95
N ILE A 94 -7.68 -20.77 -1.60
CA ILE A 94 -6.57 -19.96 -2.12
C ILE A 94 -5.24 -20.51 -1.58
N ASN A 95 -4.20 -20.55 -2.43
CA ASN A 95 -2.84 -20.77 -1.94
C ASN A 95 -2.41 -19.57 -1.10
N VAL A 96 -2.54 -19.67 0.22
CA VAL A 96 -2.29 -18.58 1.17
C VAL A 96 -0.88 -18.01 1.03
N ASN A 97 0.11 -18.83 0.73
CA ASN A 97 1.50 -18.39 0.55
C ASN A 97 1.88 -18.12 -0.92
N GLY A 98 0.90 -18.14 -1.81
CA GLY A 98 1.03 -17.90 -3.24
C GLY A 98 1.09 -16.41 -3.58
N ILE A 99 1.60 -16.12 -4.77
CA ILE A 99 1.76 -14.74 -5.25
C ILE A 99 0.44 -13.96 -5.26
N ASP A 100 -0.68 -14.61 -5.56
CA ASP A 100 -2.00 -13.97 -5.69
C ASP A 100 -2.62 -13.57 -4.35
N ASN A 101 -2.09 -14.08 -3.23
CA ASN A 101 -2.57 -13.77 -1.88
C ASN A 101 -1.62 -12.87 -1.09
N ILE A 102 -0.52 -12.41 -1.69
CA ILE A 102 0.47 -11.57 -0.98
C ILE A 102 0.66 -10.20 -1.62
N ALA A 103 0.84 -9.18 -0.78
CA ALA A 103 1.03 -7.80 -1.21
C ALA A 103 2.07 -7.06 -0.38
N SER A 104 2.60 -5.94 -0.90
CA SER A 104 3.51 -5.09 -0.12
C SER A 104 2.74 -4.07 0.69
N ALA A 105 2.83 -4.16 2.02
CA ALA A 105 2.14 -3.25 2.93
C ALA A 105 3.14 -2.58 3.89
N CYS A 106 2.82 -1.38 4.37
CA CYS A 106 3.54 -0.82 5.50
C CYS A 106 3.15 -1.58 6.78
N LYS A 107 4.06 -1.63 7.76
CA LYS A 107 3.85 -2.26 9.06
C LYS A 107 2.55 -1.87 9.73
N THR A 108 2.21 -0.58 9.72
CA THR A 108 0.98 -0.07 10.34
C THR A 108 -0.25 -0.70 9.69
N CYS A 109 -0.33 -0.71 8.35
CA CYS A 109 -1.46 -1.34 7.66
C CYS A 109 -1.49 -2.86 7.84
N ASN A 110 -0.35 -3.55 7.70
CA ASN A 110 -0.26 -5.00 7.84
C ASN A 110 -0.71 -5.45 9.23
N ARG A 111 -0.14 -4.84 10.29
CA ARG A 111 -0.43 -5.20 11.68
C ARG A 111 -1.82 -4.77 12.12
N GLY A 112 -2.27 -3.60 11.66
CA GLY A 112 -3.62 -3.12 11.94
C GLY A 112 -4.69 -3.98 11.28
N LYS A 113 -4.47 -4.39 10.02
CA LYS A 113 -5.32 -5.39 9.33
C LYS A 113 -5.29 -6.73 10.07
N SER A 114 -4.13 -7.20 10.52
CA SER A 114 -3.99 -8.47 11.25
C SER A 114 -4.67 -9.62 10.47
N ASP A 115 -5.61 -10.31 11.12
CA ASP A 115 -6.43 -11.41 10.62
C ASP A 115 -7.81 -10.96 10.11
N TYR A 116 -7.98 -9.65 9.89
CA TYR A 116 -9.16 -9.11 9.26
C TYR A 116 -9.32 -9.69 7.85
N THR A 117 -10.50 -10.23 7.61
CA THR A 117 -11.03 -10.65 6.32
C THR A 117 -12.54 -10.39 6.35
N CYS A 118 -13.17 -10.33 5.19
CA CYS A 118 -14.62 -10.12 5.06
C CYS A 118 -15.30 -11.32 4.39
N LYS A 119 -16.62 -11.21 4.21
CA LYS A 119 -17.40 -12.16 3.42
C LYS A 119 -16.95 -12.16 1.95
N ASP A 120 -17.14 -13.29 1.27
CA ASP A 120 -16.72 -13.50 -0.12
C ASP A 120 -17.20 -12.40 -1.08
N GLU A 121 -18.44 -11.90 -0.90
CA GLU A 121 -19.02 -10.84 -1.75
C GLU A 121 -18.30 -9.49 -1.69
N ASN A 122 -17.54 -9.23 -0.62
CA ASN A 122 -16.77 -8.01 -0.43
C ASN A 122 -15.26 -8.24 -0.56
N PHE A 123 -14.80 -9.50 -0.62
CA PHE A 123 -13.37 -9.83 -0.63
C PHE A 123 -12.65 -9.18 -1.81
N ASP A 124 -13.21 -9.30 -3.02
CA ASP A 124 -12.63 -8.66 -4.20
C ASP A 124 -12.66 -7.12 -4.11
N LYS A 125 -13.62 -6.55 -3.39
CA LYS A 125 -13.70 -5.09 -3.19
C LYS A 125 -12.59 -4.59 -2.27
N ILE A 126 -12.26 -5.35 -1.23
CA ILE A 126 -11.22 -5.00 -0.25
C ILE A 126 -9.82 -5.51 -0.62
N ASN A 127 -9.73 -6.43 -1.58
CA ASN A 127 -8.47 -6.95 -2.07
C ASN A 127 -7.74 -5.84 -2.87
N PRO A 128 -6.56 -5.39 -2.41
CA PRO A 128 -5.84 -4.31 -3.05
C PRO A 128 -5.41 -4.61 -4.50
N ASP A 129 -5.23 -5.88 -4.85
CA ASP A 129 -4.78 -6.29 -6.19
C ASP A 129 -5.90 -6.22 -7.23
N LYS A 130 -7.16 -6.28 -6.79
CA LYS A 130 -8.34 -6.07 -7.64
C LYS A 130 -8.56 -4.61 -8.00
N ASN A 131 -7.73 -3.72 -7.46
CA ASN A 131 -7.73 -2.29 -7.75
C ASN A 131 -9.08 -1.60 -7.52
N PHE A 132 -9.89 -2.13 -6.59
CA PHE A 132 -11.23 -1.62 -6.30
C PHE A 132 -11.24 -0.58 -5.16
N LEU A 133 -10.18 -0.53 -4.34
CA LEU A 133 -10.05 0.43 -3.23
C LEU A 133 -10.32 1.91 -3.62
N PRO A 134 -9.91 2.42 -4.79
CA PRO A 134 -10.22 3.79 -5.24
C PRO A 134 -11.71 4.07 -5.48
N HIS A 135 -12.53 3.02 -5.61
CA HIS A 135 -13.99 3.13 -5.68
C HIS A 135 -14.62 3.20 -4.29
N ILE A 136 -13.90 2.77 -3.24
CA ILE A 136 -14.37 2.76 -1.85
C ILE A 136 -13.86 3.95 -1.07
N PHE A 137 -12.59 4.30 -1.25
CA PHE A 137 -11.91 5.35 -0.48
C PHE A 137 -11.50 6.51 -1.36
N PHE A 138 -11.47 7.71 -0.77
CA PHE A 138 -10.99 8.92 -1.42
C PHE A 138 -10.29 9.83 -0.40
N ARG A 139 -9.58 10.87 -0.87
CA ARG A 139 -9.07 11.92 0.00
C ARG A 139 -9.94 13.16 -0.05
N GLU A 140 -10.24 13.70 1.12
CA GLU A 140 -10.84 15.03 1.25
C GLU A 140 -9.82 16.14 1.03
N LYS A 141 -10.31 17.39 0.95
CA LYS A 141 -9.46 18.59 0.83
C LYS A 141 -8.40 18.72 1.93
N ASP A 142 -8.69 18.16 3.11
CA ASP A 142 -7.82 18.19 4.28
C ASP A 142 -6.87 16.97 4.36
N TYR A 143 -6.79 16.21 3.27
CA TYR A 143 -6.01 14.99 3.06
C TYR A 143 -6.44 13.76 3.87
N SER A 144 -7.52 13.83 4.64
CA SER A 144 -8.08 12.66 5.31
C SER A 144 -8.58 11.63 4.30
N ILE A 145 -8.36 10.34 4.60
CA ILE A 145 -8.95 9.25 3.82
C ILE A 145 -10.37 9.06 4.32
N GLN A 146 -11.35 9.06 3.43
CA GLN A 146 -12.77 8.88 3.75
C GLN A 146 -13.38 7.73 2.95
N ILE A 147 -14.47 7.16 3.48
CA ILE A 147 -15.29 6.15 2.80
C ILE A 147 -16.30 6.87 1.90
N LYS A 148 -16.43 6.46 0.63
CA LYS A 148 -17.46 6.99 -0.26
C LYS A 148 -18.85 6.65 0.24
N THR A 149 -19.81 7.54 -0.03
CA THR A 149 -21.19 7.46 0.46
C THR A 149 -21.85 6.11 0.15
N ASP A 150 -21.62 5.53 -1.02
CA ASP A 150 -22.16 4.23 -1.43
C ASP A 150 -21.74 3.07 -0.53
N TYR A 151 -20.65 3.23 0.24
CA TYR A 151 -20.06 2.19 1.08
C TYR A 151 -20.08 2.52 2.57
N ILE A 152 -20.56 3.69 2.99
CA ILE A 152 -20.45 4.16 4.38
C ILE A 152 -21.23 3.28 5.37
N LEU A 153 -22.29 2.60 4.91
CA LEU A 153 -23.09 1.69 5.72
C LEU A 153 -22.57 0.23 5.68
N ASN A 154 -21.56 -0.09 4.86
CA ASN A 154 -21.02 -1.44 4.77
C ASN A 154 -20.08 -1.72 5.96
N ASP A 155 -20.46 -2.70 6.79
CA ASP A 155 -19.72 -3.03 8.02
C ASP A 155 -18.32 -3.59 7.77
N ASP A 156 -18.14 -4.37 6.70
CA ASP A 156 -16.82 -4.89 6.32
C ASP A 156 -15.89 -3.74 5.94
N ILE A 157 -16.36 -2.80 5.14
CA ILE A 157 -15.56 -1.65 4.70
C ILE A 157 -15.21 -0.74 5.88
N LYS A 158 -16.15 -0.50 6.80
CA LYS A 158 -15.87 0.24 8.05
C LYS A 158 -14.85 -0.49 8.92
N ALA A 159 -14.97 -1.80 9.08
CA ALA A 159 -14.05 -2.60 9.86
C ALA A 159 -12.63 -2.54 9.27
N LEU A 160 -12.48 -2.69 7.95
CA LEU A 160 -11.20 -2.52 7.27
C LEU A 160 -10.64 -1.09 7.44
N TYR A 161 -11.47 -0.06 7.27
CA TYR A 161 -11.06 1.34 7.43
C TYR A 161 -10.46 1.59 8.82
N ASN A 162 -11.12 1.07 9.86
CA ASN A 162 -10.67 1.17 11.24
C ASN A 162 -9.40 0.36 11.47
N ALA A 163 -9.35 -0.88 10.98
CA ALA A 163 -8.19 -1.77 11.10
C ALA A 163 -6.94 -1.17 10.43
N LEU A 164 -7.09 -0.50 9.29
CA LEU A 164 -5.99 0.17 8.60
C LEU A 164 -5.64 1.56 9.19
N GLU A 165 -6.36 2.01 10.23
CA GLU A 165 -6.19 3.30 10.87
C GLU A 165 -6.31 4.48 9.88
N PHE A 166 -7.21 4.38 8.91
CA PHE A 166 -7.35 5.37 7.84
C PHE A 166 -7.79 6.77 8.34
N GLY A 167 -8.51 6.83 9.46
CA GLY A 167 -8.97 8.07 10.08
C GLY A 167 -7.93 8.83 10.92
N THR A 168 -6.69 8.32 11.03
CA THR A 168 -5.68 8.93 11.91
C THR A 168 -4.97 10.13 11.26
N GLN A 169 -4.47 11.05 12.09
CA GLN A 169 -3.66 12.19 11.62
C GLN A 169 -2.37 11.74 10.94
N LEU A 170 -1.84 10.58 11.31
CA LEU A 170 -0.66 10.00 10.69
C LEU A 170 -0.84 9.81 9.18
N ARG A 171 -2.02 9.33 8.73
CA ARG A 171 -2.31 9.14 7.29
C ARG A 171 -2.40 10.45 6.51
N ARG A 172 -2.77 11.53 7.19
CA ARG A 172 -2.84 12.87 6.61
C ARG A 172 -1.45 13.47 6.48
N ILE A 173 -0.63 13.36 7.52
CA ILE A 173 0.75 13.82 7.54
C ILE A 173 1.57 13.07 6.49
N ASP A 174 1.46 11.73 6.43
CA ASP A 174 2.11 10.90 5.42
C ASP A 174 1.85 11.43 4.01
N TYR A 175 0.58 11.68 3.69
CA TYR A 175 0.18 12.15 2.38
C TYR A 175 0.64 13.58 2.10
N LEU A 176 0.51 14.49 3.08
CA LEU A 176 0.99 15.87 2.93
C LEU A 176 2.48 15.89 2.60
N VAL A 177 3.29 15.11 3.34
CA VAL A 177 4.74 15.04 3.09
C VAL A 177 5.02 14.44 1.72
N MET A 178 4.30 13.39 1.28
CA MET A 178 4.42 12.85 -0.08
C MET A 178 4.09 13.89 -1.14
N GLN A 179 2.96 14.59 -0.99
CA GLN A 179 2.49 15.63 -1.91
C GLN A 179 3.54 16.75 -2.04
N LEU A 180 4.17 17.15 -0.94
CA LEU A 180 5.24 18.15 -0.94
C LEU A 180 6.53 17.64 -1.58
N LYS A 181 6.91 16.38 -1.34
CA LYS A 181 8.09 15.78 -1.98
C LYS A 181 7.91 15.64 -3.49
N ASP A 182 6.78 15.10 -3.93
CA ASP A 182 6.48 14.99 -5.36
C ASP A 182 6.43 16.38 -6.04
N PHE A 183 5.96 17.42 -5.32
CA PHE A 183 6.05 18.81 -5.80
C PHE A 183 7.50 19.25 -5.96
N CYS A 184 8.34 19.06 -4.94
CA CYS A 184 9.75 19.44 -4.98
C CYS A 184 10.52 18.71 -6.09
N GLU A 185 10.21 17.44 -6.35
CA GLU A 185 10.79 16.68 -7.45
C GLU A 185 10.39 17.27 -8.81
N LYS A 186 9.11 17.64 -8.97
CA LYS A 186 8.58 18.20 -10.22
C LYS A 186 9.10 19.61 -10.54
N TYR A 187 9.33 20.44 -9.53
CA TYR A 187 9.74 21.85 -9.66
C TYR A 187 11.16 22.11 -9.14
N SER A 188 12.04 21.12 -9.26
CA SER A 188 13.35 21.08 -8.58
C SER A 188 14.31 22.24 -8.89
N GLU A 189 14.09 22.97 -9.98
CA GLU A 189 14.88 24.14 -10.38
C GLU A 189 14.45 25.45 -9.69
N GLU A 190 13.31 25.47 -9.00
CA GLU A 190 12.81 26.68 -8.35
C GLU A 190 13.51 26.96 -7.01
N SER A 191 13.89 28.22 -6.79
CA SER A 191 14.57 28.65 -5.54
C SER A 191 13.73 28.43 -4.27
N ILE A 192 12.40 28.31 -4.40
CA ILE A 192 11.49 28.03 -3.28
C ILE A 192 11.67 26.61 -2.73
N ILE A 193 12.16 25.66 -3.53
CA ILE A 193 12.29 24.25 -3.15
C ILE A 193 13.26 24.07 -1.98
N GLU A 194 14.34 24.85 -1.90
CA GLU A 194 15.28 24.75 -0.77
C GLU A 194 14.60 25.08 0.57
N LYS A 195 13.73 26.11 0.59
CA LYS A 195 12.95 26.49 1.77
C LYS A 195 11.89 25.44 2.09
N MET A 196 11.22 24.89 1.07
CA MET A 196 10.24 23.83 1.25
C MET A 196 10.86 22.56 1.83
N ASN A 197 12.06 22.18 1.37
CA ASN A 197 12.78 21.01 1.89
C ASN A 197 13.08 21.15 3.39
N LYS A 198 13.43 22.34 3.88
CA LYS A 198 13.61 22.61 5.32
C LYS A 198 12.31 22.36 6.11
N ILE A 199 11.17 22.78 5.58
CA ILE A 199 9.84 22.55 6.18
C ILE A 199 9.51 21.06 6.17
N ILE A 200 9.73 20.37 5.04
CA ILE A 200 9.51 18.93 4.88
C ILE A 200 10.32 18.17 5.93
N SER A 201 11.62 18.45 6.07
CA SER A 201 12.47 17.79 7.06
C SER A 201 11.96 17.96 8.49
N LYS A 202 11.39 19.13 8.83
CA LYS A 202 10.80 19.36 10.16
C LYS A 202 9.52 18.54 10.35
N LEU A 203 8.66 18.47 9.34
CA LEU A 203 7.45 17.63 9.37
C LEU A 203 7.81 16.16 9.52
N GLU A 204 8.83 15.68 8.82
CA GLU A 204 9.32 14.30 8.95
C GLU A 204 9.89 14.00 10.33
N GLN A 205 10.54 14.97 10.97
CA GLN A 205 10.99 14.83 12.36
C GLN A 205 9.80 14.65 13.31
N ASN A 206 8.82 15.56 13.24
CA ASN A 206 7.64 15.49 14.10
C ASN A 206 6.84 14.20 13.83
N ARG A 207 6.75 13.77 12.57
CA ARG A 207 6.12 12.50 12.18
C ARG A 207 6.77 11.30 12.87
N ARG A 208 8.10 11.30 13.01
CA ARG A 208 8.82 10.20 13.71
C ARG A 208 8.51 10.15 15.20
N GLU A 209 8.11 11.27 15.81
CA GLU A 209 7.70 11.32 17.23
C GLU A 209 6.28 10.78 17.46
N ILE A 210 5.48 10.64 16.41
CA ILE A 210 4.13 10.05 16.44
C ILE A 210 4.18 8.50 16.34
N TYR A 211 5.32 7.94 15.92
CA TYR A 211 5.58 6.50 15.81
C TYR A 211 6.26 5.93 17.06
#